data_AF-A0A7S1XRW0-F1
#
_entry.id   AF-A0A7S1XRW0-F1
#
_cell.length_a   1.000
_cell.length_b   1.000
_cell.length_c   1.000
_cell.angle_alpha   90.00
_cell.angle_beta   90.00
_cell.angle_gamma   90.00
#
_symmetry.space_group_name_H-M   'P 1'
#
loop_
_entity.id
_entity.type
_entity.pdbx_description
1 polymer ?
#
loop_
_entity_poly.entity_id
_entity_poly.type
_entity_poly.pdbx_seq_one_letter_code
_entity_poly.pdbx_strand_id
1 'polypeptide(L)'
;MGVLDGLPLPGFVLALLSDPFYGPVLGVWFFLELLFWAACVQLRRKLDRINTPPPYPMPKRELMHRVLGLVKDLGDDYPFDRFLSDWFIRAPYEKLTVGSARSFFSWALYAHREEDLSKAESAELDELTVEAVAFAKAQGKPLKEGPKTEGIDHVDFTLRPLESVHRPLLWYAIVALKAKLSGAILLVNGFRRFEYDGLVYWHRDAADAGRPALDLEHPGHGRLPLVVFHGISSGIFLYLPMLLRYCGGRTAMIFEQPHISMALDLAPPSRDAVVAAVEGICRRHRVRRAAFLGHSFGSVPLAWMVDSGSSLVAQLLLLDPVSVMLAVPIVTLNFLYRRPRGLIQWLIYLAAASELGISYTL
;
A
#
# COMPACT_ATOMS: atom_id res chain seq x y z
N MET A 1 6.88 -19.13 32.37
CA MET A 1 8.07 -20.02 32.39
C MET A 1 7.56 -21.40 32.00
N GLY A 2 8.03 -21.97 30.89
CA GLY A 2 7.67 -23.32 30.45
C GLY A 2 6.75 -23.41 29.23
N VAL A 3 7.32 -23.27 28.02
CA VAL A 3 6.95 -24.04 26.79
C VAL A 3 8.20 -24.23 25.86
N LEU A 4 9.42 -23.89 26.30
CA LEU A 4 10.64 -24.02 25.45
C LEU A 4 11.74 -24.91 26.05
N ASP A 5 11.47 -25.59 27.16
CA ASP A 5 12.40 -26.58 27.70
C ASP A 5 12.15 -27.94 27.01
N GLY A 6 12.97 -28.28 26.02
CA GLY A 6 13.10 -29.68 25.60
C GLY A 6 12.89 -30.02 24.13
N LEU A 7 13.05 -29.09 23.18
CA LEU A 7 13.32 -29.50 21.79
C LEU A 7 14.84 -29.74 21.68
N PRO A 8 15.33 -30.99 21.56
CA PRO A 8 16.75 -31.22 21.32
C PRO A 8 17.10 -30.52 20.01
N LEU A 9 18.04 -29.58 20.06
CA LEU A 9 18.66 -29.07 18.84
C LEU A 9 19.11 -30.31 18.05
N PRO A 10 18.65 -30.50 16.79
CA PRO A 10 19.02 -31.66 16.01
C PRO A 10 20.53 -31.81 16.05
N GLY A 11 21.08 -33.01 16.30
CA GLY A 11 22.53 -33.20 16.50
C GLY A 11 23.41 -32.60 15.39
N PHE A 12 22.85 -32.44 14.19
CA PHE A 12 23.43 -31.70 13.08
C PHE A 12 23.72 -30.21 13.37
N VAL A 13 22.82 -29.51 14.09
CA VAL A 13 23.01 -28.10 14.48
C VAL A 13 24.14 -27.96 15.49
N LEU A 14 24.20 -28.85 16.48
CA LEU A 14 25.29 -28.90 17.45
C LEU A 14 26.63 -29.22 16.77
N ALA A 15 26.63 -30.10 15.77
CA ALA A 15 27.81 -30.40 14.97
C ALA A 15 28.28 -29.20 14.14
N LEU A 16 27.37 -28.45 13.50
CA LEU A 16 27.72 -27.23 12.75
C LEU A 16 28.24 -26.11 13.65
N LEU A 17 27.66 -25.95 14.85
CA LEU A 17 28.10 -24.96 15.82
C LEU A 17 29.46 -25.28 16.43
N SER A 18 29.79 -26.57 16.55
CA SER A 18 31.07 -27.04 17.10
C SER A 18 32.18 -27.15 16.05
N ASP A 19 31.84 -26.98 14.77
CA ASP A 19 32.80 -27.00 13.67
C ASP A 19 33.70 -25.74 13.72
N PRO A 20 35.03 -25.89 13.64
CA PRO A 20 35.97 -24.77 13.80
C PRO A 20 35.89 -23.73 12.67
N PHE A 21 35.30 -24.07 11.52
CA PHE A 21 35.08 -23.16 10.41
C PHE A 21 33.66 -22.57 10.42
N TYR A 22 32.63 -23.41 10.53
CA TYR A 22 31.24 -22.95 10.47
C TYR A 22 30.76 -22.31 11.78
N GLY A 23 31.26 -22.75 12.94
CA GLY A 23 30.89 -22.25 14.26
C GLY A 23 31.09 -20.74 14.41
N PRO A 24 32.28 -20.17 14.12
CA PRO A 24 32.51 -18.73 14.17
C PRO A 24 31.61 -17.94 13.21
N VAL A 25 31.41 -18.43 11.99
CA VAL A 25 30.56 -17.76 10.98
C VAL A 25 29.10 -17.72 11.45
N LEU A 26 28.57 -18.83 11.95
CA LEU A 26 27.23 -18.89 12.54
C LEU A 26 27.13 -18.03 13.79
N GLY A 27 28.17 -17.98 14.62
CA GLY A 27 28.21 -17.12 15.81
C GLY A 27 28.09 -15.64 15.47
N VAL A 28 28.85 -15.17 14.47
CA VAL A 28 28.74 -13.80 13.94
C VAL A 28 27.34 -13.57 13.36
N TRP A 29 26.80 -14.53 12.59
CA TRP A 29 25.46 -14.42 12.03
C TRP A 29 24.39 -14.26 13.11
N PHE A 30 24.37 -15.13 14.13
CA PHE A 30 23.40 -15.05 15.23
C PHE A 30 23.54 -13.74 16.02
N PHE A 31 24.75 -13.25 16.22
CA PHE A 31 24.97 -11.96 16.87
C PHE A 31 24.41 -10.80 16.04
N LEU A 32 24.68 -10.76 14.73
CA LEU A 32 24.12 -9.75 13.82
C LEU A 32 22.59 -9.83 13.76
N GLU A 33 22.04 -11.05 13.70
CA GLU A 33 20.59 -11.28 13.71
C GLU A 33 19.95 -10.80 15.01
N LEU A 34 20.59 -11.02 16.17
CA LEU A 34 20.10 -10.53 17.46
C LEU A 34 20.12 -9.00 17.52
N LEU A 35 21.19 -8.36 17.06
CA LEU A 35 21.28 -6.90 16.98
C LEU A 35 20.19 -6.34 16.04
N PHE A 36 20.00 -6.98 14.90
CA PHE A 36 19.00 -6.58 13.92
C PHE A 36 17.57 -6.75 14.45
N TRP A 37 17.27 -7.87 15.12
CA TRP A 37 16.01 -8.09 15.82
C TRP A 37 15.75 -7.01 16.87
N ALA A 38 16.74 -6.70 17.71
CA ALA A 38 16.62 -5.67 18.73
C ALA A 38 16.35 -4.28 18.11
N ALA A 39 17.01 -3.96 16.99
CA ALA A 39 16.76 -2.74 16.23
C ALA A 39 15.32 -2.70 15.68
N CYS A 40 14.82 -3.80 15.09
CA CYS A 40 13.45 -3.90 14.59
C CYS A 40 12.40 -3.75 15.70
N VAL A 41 12.63 -4.34 16.88
CA VAL A 41 11.74 -4.19 18.05
C VAL A 41 11.72 -2.74 18.52
N GLN A 42 12.88 -2.09 18.60
CA GLN A 42 12.96 -0.69 19.00
C GLN A 42 12.29 0.23 17.98
N LEU A 43 12.43 -0.08 16.69
CA LEU A 43 11.80 0.65 15.60
C LEU A 43 10.28 0.52 15.66
N ARG A 44 9.76 -0.71 15.79
CA ARG A 44 8.32 -0.97 15.95
C ARG A 44 7.73 -0.19 17.12
N ARG A 45 8.38 -0.17 18.29
CA ARG A 45 7.93 0.64 19.45
C ARG A 45 7.83 2.14 19.16
N LYS A 46 8.66 2.67 18.25
CA LYS A 46 8.58 4.07 17.83
C LYS A 46 7.44 4.30 16.84
N LEU A 47 7.18 3.33 15.97
CA LEU A 47 6.15 3.37 14.93
C LEU A 47 4.74 3.08 15.46
N ASP A 48 4.61 2.30 16.54
CA ASP A 48 3.33 1.96 17.20
C ASP A 48 2.61 3.17 17.85
N ARG A 49 3.11 4.39 17.62
CA ARG A 49 2.40 5.62 17.99
C ARG A 49 1.28 5.83 16.98
N ILE A 50 0.07 6.08 17.47
CA ILE A 50 -1.09 6.42 16.61
C ILE A 50 -0.66 7.55 15.68
N ASN A 51 -0.60 7.25 14.40
CA ASN A 51 -0.18 8.21 13.39
C ASN A 51 -1.41 9.05 13.04
N THR A 52 -1.32 10.37 13.22
CA THR A 52 -2.36 11.27 12.71
C THR A 52 -2.34 11.16 11.19
N PRO A 53 -3.42 10.72 10.54
CA PRO A 53 -3.44 10.62 9.09
C PRO A 53 -3.24 12.01 8.49
N PRO A 54 -2.72 12.08 7.25
CA PRO A 54 -2.72 13.34 6.53
C PRO A 54 -4.15 13.88 6.41
N PRO A 55 -4.33 15.21 6.41
CA PRO A 55 -5.66 15.79 6.26
C PRO A 55 -6.27 15.34 4.93
N TYR A 56 -7.58 15.10 4.93
CA TYR A 56 -8.29 14.81 3.70
C TYR A 56 -8.14 15.96 2.70
N PRO A 57 -8.04 15.68 1.39
CA PRO A 57 -7.94 16.71 0.37
C PRO A 57 -9.24 17.53 0.20
N MET A 58 -10.29 17.16 0.93
CA MET A 58 -11.63 17.71 0.83
C MET A 58 -12.36 17.63 2.18
N PRO A 59 -13.44 18.41 2.38
CA PRO A 59 -14.25 18.35 3.60
C PRO A 59 -14.83 16.95 3.85
N LYS A 60 -14.88 16.53 5.11
CA LYS A 60 -15.35 15.18 5.53
C LYS A 60 -16.79 14.89 5.09
N ARG A 61 -17.68 15.88 5.21
CA ARG A 61 -19.07 15.80 4.71
C ARG A 61 -19.11 15.47 3.21
N GLU A 62 -18.30 16.17 2.42
CA GLU A 62 -18.23 15.94 0.97
C GLU A 62 -17.66 14.55 0.65
N LEU A 63 -16.60 14.13 1.35
CA LEU A 63 -16.04 12.78 1.23
C LEU A 63 -17.10 11.70 1.52
N MET A 64 -17.84 11.84 2.63
CA MET A 64 -18.90 10.92 3.02
C MET A 64 -19.99 10.84 1.94
N HIS A 65 -20.45 11.98 1.42
CA HIS A 65 -21.44 12.01 0.34
C HIS A 65 -20.93 11.34 -0.95
N ARG A 66 -19.66 11.53 -1.32
CA ARG A 66 -19.08 10.83 -2.48
C ARG A 66 -19.06 9.33 -2.28
N VAL A 67 -18.70 8.84 -1.08
CA VAL A 67 -18.69 7.41 -0.77
C VAL A 67 -20.12 6.84 -0.75
N LEU A 68 -21.08 7.52 -0.13
CA LEU A 68 -22.48 7.07 -0.12
C LEU A 68 -23.09 7.13 -1.53
N GLY A 69 -22.72 8.12 -2.34
CA GLY A 69 -23.06 8.20 -3.75
C GLY A 69 -22.54 7.02 -4.56
N LEU A 70 -21.26 6.66 -4.38
CA LEU A 70 -20.68 5.46 -4.97
C LEU A 70 -21.46 4.20 -4.57
N VAL A 71 -21.77 4.02 -3.28
CA VAL A 71 -22.54 2.85 -2.81
C VAL A 71 -23.94 2.82 -3.43
N LYS A 72 -24.58 3.97 -3.59
CA LYS A 72 -25.86 4.06 -4.31
C LYS A 72 -25.71 3.66 -5.78
N ASP A 73 -24.68 4.13 -6.45
CA ASP A 73 -24.43 3.86 -7.88
C ASP A 73 -24.07 2.39 -8.14
N LEU A 74 -23.44 1.72 -7.17
CA LEU A 74 -23.20 0.26 -7.22
C LEU A 74 -24.50 -0.56 -7.11
N GLY A 75 -25.56 0.01 -6.52
CA GLY A 75 -26.89 -0.60 -6.47
C GLY A 75 -26.89 -2.04 -5.95
N ASP A 76 -27.51 -2.94 -6.72
CA ASP A 76 -27.69 -4.35 -6.35
C ASP A 76 -26.39 -5.16 -6.37
N ASP A 77 -25.36 -4.71 -7.10
CA ASP A 77 -24.06 -5.40 -7.14
C ASP A 77 -23.34 -5.32 -5.79
N TYR A 78 -23.52 -4.20 -5.08
CA TYR A 78 -22.94 -3.97 -3.76
C TYR A 78 -23.82 -3.06 -2.89
N PRO A 79 -24.92 -3.59 -2.32
CA PRO A 79 -25.90 -2.79 -1.60
C PRO A 79 -25.37 -2.25 -0.28
N PHE A 80 -26.03 -1.21 0.25
CA PHE A 80 -25.60 -0.49 1.44
C PHE A 80 -25.42 -1.37 2.69
N ASP A 81 -26.31 -2.34 2.90
CA ASP A 81 -26.22 -3.26 4.03
C ASP A 81 -24.95 -4.11 3.98
N ARG A 82 -24.60 -4.62 2.79
CA ARG A 82 -23.34 -5.33 2.57
C ARG A 82 -22.14 -4.41 2.77
N PHE A 83 -22.18 -3.19 2.22
CA PHE A 83 -21.11 -2.20 2.38
C PHE A 83 -20.82 -1.94 3.86
N LEU A 84 -21.85 -1.67 4.65
CA LEU A 84 -21.66 -1.39 6.06
C LEU A 84 -21.23 -2.66 6.81
N SER A 85 -21.90 -3.80 6.61
CA SER A 85 -21.54 -5.08 7.22
C SER A 85 -20.09 -5.49 6.99
N ASP A 86 -19.57 -5.31 5.78
CA ASP A 86 -18.18 -5.65 5.49
C ASP A 86 -17.21 -4.74 6.29
N TRP A 87 -17.50 -3.45 6.47
CA TRP A 87 -16.72 -2.57 7.36
C TRP A 87 -16.78 -2.99 8.83
N PHE A 88 -17.84 -3.69 9.25
CA PHE A 88 -17.96 -4.36 10.55
C PHE A 88 -17.42 -5.80 10.56
N ILE A 89 -16.36 -6.07 9.78
CA ILE A 89 -15.71 -7.39 9.72
C ILE A 89 -16.71 -8.49 9.36
N ARG A 90 -17.62 -8.18 8.42
CA ARG A 90 -18.70 -9.05 7.94
C ARG A 90 -19.73 -9.40 9.02
N ALA A 91 -19.96 -8.49 9.98
CA ALA A 91 -21.03 -8.65 10.98
C ALA A 91 -22.42 -8.58 10.33
N PRO A 92 -23.41 -9.33 10.83
CA PRO A 92 -24.79 -9.23 10.34
C PRO A 92 -25.35 -7.81 10.49
N TYR A 93 -25.89 -7.25 9.42
CA TYR A 93 -26.40 -5.88 9.37
C TYR A 93 -27.46 -5.61 10.46
N GLU A 94 -28.27 -6.61 10.77
CA GLU A 94 -29.37 -6.53 11.74
C GLU A 94 -28.89 -6.33 13.18
N LYS A 95 -27.60 -6.56 13.43
CA LYS A 95 -26.96 -6.30 14.73
C LYS A 95 -26.29 -4.93 14.80
N LEU A 96 -26.24 -4.18 13.70
CA LEU A 96 -25.65 -2.85 13.67
C LEU A 96 -26.66 -1.81 14.16
N THR A 97 -26.16 -0.89 14.98
CA THR A 97 -26.93 0.22 15.55
C THR A 97 -26.39 1.56 15.07
N VAL A 98 -27.13 2.64 15.34
CA VAL A 98 -26.64 4.01 15.16
C VAL A 98 -25.33 4.23 15.93
N GLY A 99 -25.23 3.71 17.16
CA GLY A 99 -23.98 3.78 17.93
C GLY A 99 -22.82 3.03 17.27
N SER A 100 -23.06 1.87 16.64
CA SER A 100 -22.03 1.19 15.86
C SER A 100 -21.54 2.04 14.68
N ALA A 101 -22.47 2.64 13.92
CA ALA A 101 -22.15 3.49 12.77
C ALA A 101 -21.34 4.73 13.19
N ARG A 102 -21.72 5.37 14.29
CA ARG A 102 -20.98 6.50 14.88
C ARG A 102 -19.52 6.13 15.18
N SER A 103 -19.31 4.97 15.82
CA SER A 103 -17.98 4.43 16.12
C SER A 103 -17.14 4.25 14.87
N PHE A 104 -17.73 3.66 13.83
CA PHE A 104 -17.09 3.48 12.55
C PHE A 104 -16.71 4.81 11.89
N PHE A 105 -17.61 5.81 11.89
CA PHE A 105 -17.33 7.12 11.29
C PHE A 105 -16.30 7.94 12.07
N SER A 106 -16.21 7.78 13.40
CA SER A 106 -15.12 8.34 14.20
C SER A 106 -13.76 7.89 13.65
N TRP A 107 -13.61 6.59 13.39
CA TRP A 107 -12.39 6.06 12.79
C TRP A 107 -12.25 6.47 11.32
N ALA A 108 -13.28 6.29 10.49
CA ALA A 108 -13.19 6.45 9.05
C ALA A 108 -12.98 7.90 8.59
N LEU A 109 -13.41 8.89 9.39
CA LEU A 109 -13.35 10.32 9.06
C LEU A 109 -12.38 11.14 9.93
N TYR A 110 -11.97 10.63 11.08
CA TYR A 110 -11.04 11.33 11.99
C TYR A 110 -9.82 10.50 12.35
N ALA A 111 -9.80 9.20 12.03
CA ALA A 111 -8.82 8.23 12.53
C ALA A 111 -8.62 8.33 14.04
N HIS A 112 -9.71 8.58 14.76
CA HIS A 112 -9.74 8.71 16.21
C HIS A 112 -10.71 7.70 16.82
N ARG A 113 -10.47 7.34 18.08
CA ARG A 113 -11.50 6.73 18.90
C ARG A 113 -12.51 7.81 19.32
N GLU A 114 -13.73 7.38 19.65
CA GLU A 114 -14.77 8.33 20.07
C GLU A 114 -14.36 9.13 21.33
N GLU A 115 -13.54 8.54 22.20
CA GLU A 115 -12.99 9.17 23.41
C GLU A 115 -11.94 10.26 23.13
N ASP A 116 -11.32 10.24 21.95
CA ASP A 116 -10.25 11.16 21.55
C ASP A 116 -10.78 12.38 20.79
N LEU A 117 -12.08 12.41 20.45
CA LEU A 117 -12.69 13.51 19.72
C LEU A 117 -12.85 14.76 20.59
N SER A 118 -12.52 15.92 20.03
CA SER A 118 -12.91 17.20 20.64
C SER A 118 -14.44 17.39 20.61
N LYS A 119 -14.95 18.32 21.43
CA LYS A 119 -16.39 18.63 21.46
C LYS A 119 -16.93 19.07 20.10
N ALA A 120 -16.13 19.81 19.33
CA ALA A 120 -16.52 20.27 18.00
C ALA A 120 -16.58 19.11 17.00
N GLU A 121 -15.57 18.23 17.01
CA GLU A 121 -15.53 17.05 16.14
C GLU A 121 -16.65 16.06 16.49
N SER A 122 -16.94 15.88 17.77
CA SER A 122 -18.05 15.03 18.23
C SER A 122 -19.40 15.55 17.73
N ALA A 123 -19.64 16.86 17.76
CA ALA A 123 -20.87 17.46 17.25
C ALA A 123 -20.99 17.33 15.73
N GLU A 124 -19.91 17.59 14.99
CA GLU A 124 -19.86 17.37 13.53
C GLU A 124 -20.11 15.89 13.18
N LEU A 125 -19.50 14.97 13.92
CA LEU A 125 -19.69 13.52 13.74
C LEU A 125 -21.14 13.09 13.99
N ASP A 126 -21.82 13.67 14.98
CA ASP A 126 -23.23 13.38 15.25
C ASP A 126 -24.10 13.82 14.06
N GLU A 127 -23.87 15.00 13.49
CA GLU A 127 -24.56 15.45 12.27
C GLU A 127 -24.31 14.50 11.09
N LEU A 128 -23.07 14.13 10.84
CA LEU A 128 -22.69 13.22 9.76
C LEU A 128 -23.29 11.82 9.94
N THR A 129 -23.36 11.35 11.18
CA THR A 129 -24.00 10.07 11.51
C THR A 129 -25.49 10.11 11.22
N VAL A 130 -26.18 11.22 11.54
CA VAL A 130 -27.60 11.41 11.21
C VAL A 130 -27.81 11.38 9.70
N GLU A 131 -26.97 12.05 8.92
CA GLU A 131 -27.03 12.05 7.45
C GLU A 131 -26.84 10.62 6.88
N ALA A 132 -25.88 9.87 7.39
CA ALA A 132 -25.64 8.48 6.96
C ALA A 132 -26.80 7.54 7.32
N VAL A 133 -27.40 7.70 8.51
CA VAL A 133 -28.59 6.94 8.93
C VAL A 133 -29.80 7.30 8.07
N ALA A 134 -29.99 8.58 7.73
CA ALA A 134 -31.04 9.02 6.82
C ALA A 134 -30.86 8.42 5.42
N PHE A 135 -29.62 8.37 4.92
CA PHE A 135 -29.28 7.69 3.67
C PHE A 135 -29.62 6.19 3.74
N ALA A 136 -29.20 5.49 4.79
CA ALA A 136 -29.52 4.07 5.00
C ALA A 136 -31.03 3.80 4.97
N LYS A 137 -31.81 4.66 5.64
CA LYS A 137 -33.28 4.61 5.62
C LYS A 137 -33.86 4.84 4.22
N ALA A 138 -33.33 5.80 3.45
CA ALA A 138 -33.75 6.07 2.07
C ALA A 138 -33.44 4.89 1.13
N GLN A 139 -32.41 4.09 1.42
CA GLN A 139 -32.10 2.84 0.73
C GLN A 139 -32.95 1.64 1.21
N GLY A 140 -33.93 1.86 2.10
CA GLY A 140 -34.76 0.78 2.67
C GLY A 140 -34.05 -0.09 3.70
N LYS A 141 -32.91 0.37 4.25
CA LYS A 141 -32.07 -0.35 5.21
C LYS A 141 -31.91 0.45 6.51
N PRO A 142 -32.98 0.73 7.29
CA PRO A 142 -32.84 1.50 8.53
C PRO A 142 -31.94 0.79 9.55
N LEU A 143 -31.06 1.54 10.21
CA LEU A 143 -30.29 1.05 11.36
C LEU A 143 -31.14 1.06 12.63
N LYS A 144 -30.84 0.17 13.58
CA LYS A 144 -31.50 0.15 14.88
C LYS A 144 -30.98 1.28 15.75
N GLU A 145 -31.88 1.92 16.49
CA GLU A 145 -31.49 2.85 17.55
C GLU A 145 -30.81 2.10 18.70
N GLY A 146 -29.81 2.74 19.31
CA GLY A 146 -29.11 2.20 20.47
C GLY A 146 -27.59 2.37 20.44
N PRO A 147 -26.92 2.00 21.54
CA PRO A 147 -25.46 2.08 21.65
C PRO A 147 -24.78 1.06 20.73
N LYS A 148 -23.45 1.18 20.58
CA LYS A 148 -22.64 0.19 19.88
C LYS A 148 -22.90 -1.22 20.44
N THR A 149 -23.17 -2.17 19.55
CA THR A 149 -23.41 -3.57 19.93
C THR A 149 -22.13 -4.21 20.47
N GLU A 150 -22.22 -4.81 21.65
CA GLU A 150 -21.10 -5.50 22.29
C GLU A 150 -20.62 -6.69 21.45
N GLY A 151 -19.30 -6.85 21.33
CA GLY A 151 -18.66 -7.92 20.56
C GLY A 151 -18.70 -7.74 19.04
N ILE A 152 -19.14 -6.58 18.54
CA ILE A 152 -19.08 -6.23 17.12
C ILE A 152 -18.09 -5.09 16.90
N ASP A 153 -16.99 -5.40 16.24
CA ASP A 153 -15.94 -4.46 15.90
C ASP A 153 -16.02 -4.06 14.42
N HIS A 154 -15.67 -2.81 14.14
CA HIS A 154 -15.36 -2.37 12.78
C HIS A 154 -13.85 -2.40 12.54
N VAL A 155 -13.50 -2.29 11.27
CA VAL A 155 -12.13 -2.04 10.83
C VAL A 155 -11.62 -0.74 11.46
N ASP A 156 -10.40 -0.78 11.99
CA ASP A 156 -9.77 0.23 12.84
C ASP A 156 -8.23 0.09 12.82
N PHE A 157 -7.67 -0.54 11.79
CA PHE A 157 -6.27 -1.00 11.77
C PHE A 157 -5.24 0.12 12.02
N THR A 158 -5.56 1.37 11.66
CA THR A 158 -4.69 2.54 11.92
C THR A 158 -4.63 2.96 13.39
N LEU A 159 -5.57 2.49 14.21
CA LEU A 159 -5.62 2.70 15.66
C LEU A 159 -5.01 1.54 16.46
N ARG A 160 -4.66 0.45 15.79
CA ARG A 160 -4.09 -0.74 16.42
C ARG A 160 -2.56 -0.70 16.33
N PRO A 161 -1.86 -1.37 17.27
CA PRO A 161 -0.42 -1.59 17.14
C PRO A 161 -0.09 -2.24 15.79
N LEU A 162 1.06 -1.87 15.22
CA LEU A 162 1.47 -2.32 13.90
C LEU A 162 1.59 -3.85 13.87
N GLU A 163 0.86 -4.51 12.96
CA GLU A 163 0.87 -5.96 12.83
C GLU A 163 2.09 -6.42 12.00
N SER A 164 3.27 -6.32 12.61
CA SER A 164 4.54 -6.75 11.99
C SER A 164 5.07 -8.03 12.60
N VAL A 165 5.65 -8.88 11.75
CA VAL A 165 6.37 -10.09 12.17
C VAL A 165 7.83 -9.94 11.78
N HIS A 166 8.75 -10.33 12.67
CA HIS A 166 10.19 -10.24 12.41
C HIS A 166 10.59 -11.04 11.16
N ARG A 167 11.52 -10.48 10.38
CA ARG A 167 12.13 -11.17 9.23
C ARG A 167 13.63 -11.27 9.47
N PRO A 168 14.24 -12.44 9.24
CA PRO A 168 15.68 -12.57 9.37
C PRO A 168 16.41 -11.54 8.52
N LEU A 169 17.59 -11.11 8.95
CA LEU A 169 18.47 -10.22 8.20
C LEU A 169 18.71 -10.75 6.77
N LEU A 170 18.74 -12.07 6.61
CA LEU A 170 18.93 -12.75 5.32
C LEU A 170 17.82 -12.42 4.32
N TRP A 171 16.59 -12.21 4.80
CA TRP A 171 15.47 -11.82 3.96
C TRP A 171 15.75 -10.48 3.27
N TYR A 172 16.16 -9.48 4.04
CA TYR A 172 16.49 -8.14 3.52
C TYR A 172 17.74 -8.17 2.65
N ALA A 173 18.72 -9.02 2.96
CA ALA A 173 19.87 -9.24 2.10
C ALA A 173 19.46 -9.81 0.72
N ILE A 174 18.52 -10.76 0.68
CA ILE A 174 17.97 -11.31 -0.56
C ILE A 174 17.20 -10.23 -1.35
N VAL A 175 16.39 -9.41 -0.69
CA VAL A 175 15.67 -8.30 -1.33
C VAL A 175 16.64 -7.29 -1.93
N ALA A 176 17.67 -6.90 -1.18
CA ALA A 176 18.72 -6.00 -1.66
C ALA A 176 19.50 -6.59 -2.85
N LEU A 177 19.78 -7.89 -2.84
CA LEU A 177 20.42 -8.58 -3.96
C LEU A 177 19.53 -8.55 -5.22
N LYS A 178 18.23 -8.82 -5.07
CA LYS A 178 17.25 -8.72 -6.18
C LYS A 178 17.17 -7.31 -6.75
N ALA A 179 17.22 -6.28 -5.91
CA ALA A 179 17.24 -4.89 -6.35
C ALA A 179 18.51 -4.59 -7.17
N LYS A 180 19.70 -5.01 -6.70
CA LYS A 180 20.96 -4.87 -7.45
C LYS A 180 20.94 -5.60 -8.79
N LEU A 181 20.44 -6.84 -8.81
CA LEU A 181 20.30 -7.63 -10.03
C LEU A 181 19.34 -6.97 -11.03
N SER A 182 18.20 -6.46 -10.55
CA SER A 182 17.25 -5.72 -11.38
C SER A 182 17.88 -4.46 -11.97
N GLY A 183 18.63 -3.70 -11.15
CA GLY A 183 19.35 -2.53 -11.61
C GLY A 183 20.41 -2.87 -12.67
N ALA A 184 21.18 -3.95 -12.48
CA ALA A 184 22.14 -4.42 -13.48
C ALA A 184 21.46 -4.79 -14.81
N ILE A 185 20.33 -5.51 -14.76
CA ILE A 185 19.55 -5.86 -15.94
C ILE A 185 19.03 -4.59 -16.65
N LEU A 186 18.51 -3.61 -15.91
CA LEU A 186 18.04 -2.35 -16.48
C LEU A 186 19.18 -1.53 -17.10
N LEU A 187 20.36 -1.46 -16.45
CA LEU A 187 21.55 -0.80 -16.99
C LEU A 187 21.99 -1.42 -18.33
N VAL A 188 22.08 -2.75 -18.40
CA VAL A 188 22.41 -3.47 -19.65
C VAL A 188 21.37 -3.21 -20.75
N ASN A 189 20.12 -2.92 -20.38
CA ASN A 189 19.05 -2.56 -21.31
C ASN A 189 18.96 -1.04 -21.59
N GLY A 190 19.98 -0.26 -21.24
CA GLY A 190 20.09 1.17 -21.58
C GLY A 190 19.31 2.11 -20.66
N PHE A 191 18.77 1.62 -19.54
CA PHE A 191 18.21 2.51 -18.53
C PHE A 191 19.30 3.09 -17.65
N ARG A 192 19.06 4.30 -17.15
CA ARG A 192 19.88 4.95 -16.12
C ARG A 192 19.02 5.28 -14.91
N ARG A 193 19.58 5.09 -13.72
CA ARG A 193 18.91 5.40 -12.45
C ARG A 193 19.10 6.88 -12.12
N PHE A 194 18.03 7.54 -11.72
CA PHE A 194 17.99 8.93 -11.32
C PHE A 194 17.19 9.08 -10.03
N GLU A 195 17.34 10.24 -9.41
CA GLU A 195 16.56 10.68 -8.26
C GLU A 195 16.12 12.12 -8.49
N TYR A 196 14.89 12.44 -8.10
CA TYR A 196 14.33 13.79 -8.16
C TYR A 196 13.38 13.97 -6.98
N ASP A 197 13.65 14.94 -6.11
CA ASP A 197 12.86 15.24 -4.90
C ASP A 197 12.51 13.98 -4.07
N GLY A 198 13.50 13.11 -3.86
CA GLY A 198 13.37 11.87 -3.10
C GLY A 198 12.71 10.70 -3.86
N LEU A 199 12.17 10.92 -5.06
CA LEU A 199 11.67 9.84 -5.90
C LEU A 199 12.77 9.27 -6.78
N VAL A 200 13.03 7.99 -6.60
CA VAL A 200 13.96 7.23 -7.43
C VAL A 200 13.23 6.63 -8.63
N TYR A 201 13.83 6.76 -9.81
CA TYR A 201 13.30 6.17 -11.03
C TYR A 201 14.40 5.77 -12.01
N TRP A 202 14.07 4.83 -12.90
CA TRP A 202 14.88 4.45 -14.05
C TRP A 202 14.35 5.11 -15.28
N HIS A 203 15.22 5.70 -16.09
CA HIS A 203 14.86 6.35 -17.34
C HIS A 203 15.67 5.83 -18.51
N ARG A 204 15.01 5.68 -19.66
CA ARG A 204 15.63 5.43 -20.96
C ARG A 204 14.91 6.25 -22.02
N ASP A 205 15.66 6.98 -22.83
CA ASP A 205 15.13 7.68 -23.99
C ASP A 205 14.84 6.74 -25.16
N ALA A 206 13.86 7.09 -25.98
CA ALA A 206 13.55 6.32 -27.20
C ALA A 206 14.77 6.21 -28.14
N ALA A 207 15.57 7.28 -28.26
CA ALA A 207 16.78 7.31 -29.08
C ALA A 207 17.80 6.23 -28.65
N ASP A 208 17.99 6.05 -27.35
CA ASP A 208 18.86 5.03 -26.76
C ASP A 208 18.29 3.61 -26.91
N ALA A 209 16.98 3.49 -27.16
CA ALA A 209 16.33 2.21 -27.46
C ALA A 209 16.50 1.78 -28.95
N GLY A 210 17.36 2.47 -29.71
CA GLY A 210 17.68 2.13 -31.10
C GLY A 210 16.56 2.41 -32.11
N ARG A 211 15.62 3.29 -31.77
CA ARG A 211 14.53 3.73 -32.67
C ARG A 211 14.30 5.23 -32.49
N PRO A 212 14.08 6.02 -33.56
CA PRO A 212 13.94 7.46 -33.45
C PRO A 212 12.83 7.84 -32.46
N ALA A 213 13.17 8.68 -31.48
CA ALA A 213 12.21 9.37 -30.63
C ALA A 213 11.24 10.15 -31.51
N LEU A 214 9.95 10.15 -31.16
CA LEU A 214 8.94 10.86 -31.97
C LEU A 214 9.39 12.28 -32.28
N ASP A 215 9.29 12.59 -33.57
CA ASP A 215 9.20 13.95 -34.06
C ASP A 215 7.94 14.59 -33.44
N LEU A 216 8.14 15.55 -32.52
CA LEU A 216 7.04 16.20 -31.81
C LEU A 216 6.18 17.10 -32.72
N GLU A 217 6.56 17.23 -34.00
CA GLU A 217 5.88 18.02 -35.01
C GLU A 217 5.03 17.20 -35.99
N HIS A 218 5.19 15.86 -36.06
CA HIS A 218 4.45 14.98 -37.00
C HIS A 218 3.88 13.70 -36.34
N PRO A 219 2.57 13.66 -35.99
CA PRO A 219 1.94 12.59 -35.23
C PRO A 219 1.51 11.42 -36.14
N GLY A 220 2.27 10.33 -36.17
CA GLY A 220 1.86 9.13 -36.90
C GLY A 220 2.55 7.83 -36.54
N HIS A 221 3.82 7.85 -36.07
CA HIS A 221 4.63 6.62 -36.03
C HIS A 221 5.51 6.43 -34.79
N GLY A 222 5.11 6.94 -33.62
CA GLY A 222 5.79 6.58 -32.38
C GLY A 222 4.88 6.36 -31.19
N ARG A 223 5.41 5.61 -30.23
CA ARG A 223 4.70 5.16 -29.03
C ARG A 223 4.81 6.20 -27.92
N LEU A 224 3.71 6.45 -27.20
CA LEU A 224 3.71 7.31 -26.01
C LEU A 224 4.80 6.87 -25.01
N PRO A 225 5.54 7.82 -24.40
CA PRO A 225 6.38 7.53 -23.24
C PRO A 225 5.60 6.75 -22.19
N LEU A 226 6.24 5.77 -21.55
CA LEU A 226 5.60 4.91 -20.57
C LEU A 226 6.13 5.21 -19.17
N VAL A 227 5.25 5.65 -18.28
CA VAL A 227 5.52 5.83 -16.85
C VAL A 227 4.97 4.63 -16.10
N VAL A 228 5.79 3.96 -15.28
CA VAL A 228 5.41 2.70 -14.62
C VAL A 228 5.57 2.79 -13.11
N PHE A 229 4.52 2.40 -12.38
CA PHE A 229 4.49 2.19 -10.94
C PHE A 229 4.12 0.73 -10.62
N HIS A 230 4.95 0.07 -9.81
CA HIS A 230 4.76 -1.32 -9.43
C HIS A 230 3.88 -1.47 -8.17
N GLY A 231 3.33 -2.66 -7.95
CA GLY A 231 2.64 -3.01 -6.70
C GLY A 231 3.59 -3.52 -5.62
N ILE A 232 3.03 -3.84 -4.44
CA ILE A 232 3.78 -4.44 -3.33
C ILE A 232 4.48 -5.71 -3.80
N SER A 233 5.81 -5.76 -3.66
CA SER A 233 6.66 -6.82 -4.18
C SER A 233 8.09 -6.69 -3.64
N SER A 234 9.02 -7.54 -4.05
CA SER A 234 10.46 -7.34 -3.77
C SER A 234 11.10 -6.37 -4.78
N GLY A 235 10.48 -5.19 -4.92
CA GLY A 235 10.79 -4.19 -5.94
C GLY A 235 10.47 -4.62 -7.38
N ILE A 236 11.13 -3.98 -8.35
CA ILE A 236 10.89 -4.17 -9.78
C ILE A 236 11.27 -5.56 -10.33
N PHE A 237 11.92 -6.41 -9.52
CA PHE A 237 12.45 -7.70 -9.97
C PHE A 237 11.40 -8.60 -10.64
N LEU A 238 10.20 -8.71 -10.02
CA LEU A 238 9.11 -9.52 -10.57
C LEU A 238 8.48 -8.91 -11.84
N TYR A 239 8.74 -7.63 -12.10
CA TYR A 239 8.21 -6.91 -13.24
C TYR A 239 9.18 -6.89 -14.43
N LEU A 240 10.44 -7.32 -14.26
CA LEU A 240 11.45 -7.24 -15.31
C LEU A 240 11.00 -7.82 -16.66
N PRO A 241 10.39 -9.02 -16.76
CA PRO A 241 9.95 -9.55 -18.06
C PRO A 241 8.94 -8.63 -18.76
N MET A 242 7.98 -8.10 -18.00
CA MET A 242 6.99 -7.14 -18.48
C MET A 242 7.67 -5.83 -18.89
N LEU A 243 8.50 -5.26 -18.03
CA LEU A 243 9.18 -3.98 -18.26
C LEU A 243 10.05 -4.03 -19.51
N LEU A 244 10.87 -5.06 -19.68
CA LEU A 244 11.73 -5.24 -20.85
C LEU A 244 10.91 -5.38 -22.15
N ARG A 245 9.74 -6.02 -22.08
CA ARG A 245 8.83 -6.19 -23.23
C ARG A 245 8.11 -4.90 -23.61
N TYR A 246 7.49 -4.22 -22.65
CA TYR A 246 6.58 -3.10 -22.92
C TYR A 246 7.27 -1.74 -22.98
N CYS A 247 8.43 -1.58 -22.33
CA CYS A 247 9.23 -0.37 -22.46
C CYS A 247 10.04 -0.34 -23.77
N GLY A 248 10.07 -1.43 -24.54
CA GLY A 248 10.81 -1.53 -25.80
C GLY A 248 10.35 -0.53 -26.85
N GLY A 249 11.31 0.23 -27.40
CA GLY A 249 11.10 1.17 -28.52
C GLY A 249 10.27 2.41 -28.17
N ARG A 250 10.33 2.87 -26.91
CA ARG A 250 9.73 4.12 -26.44
C ARG A 250 10.54 4.68 -25.26
N THR A 251 10.38 5.97 -24.98
CA THR A 251 10.86 6.54 -23.72
C THR A 251 10.13 5.87 -22.56
N ALA A 252 10.85 5.51 -21.51
CA ALA A 252 10.26 4.81 -20.36
C ALA A 252 10.83 5.34 -19.05
N MET A 253 9.95 5.47 -18.06
CA MET A 253 10.24 5.88 -16.70
C MET A 253 9.67 4.83 -15.74
N ILE A 254 10.51 4.16 -14.96
CA ILE A 254 10.10 3.09 -14.05
C ILE A 254 10.42 3.55 -12.64
N PHE A 255 9.39 3.81 -11.84
CA PHE A 255 9.54 4.31 -10.49
C PHE A 255 9.84 3.18 -9.50
N GLU A 256 10.86 3.38 -8.66
CA GLU A 256 11.09 2.54 -7.49
C GLU A 256 10.18 3.03 -6.36
N GLN A 257 9.53 2.11 -5.64
CA GLN A 257 8.73 2.43 -4.46
C GLN A 257 9.25 1.64 -3.26
N PRO A 258 10.33 2.11 -2.58
CA PRO A 258 10.99 1.35 -1.53
C PRO A 258 10.07 1.00 -0.34
N HIS A 259 9.18 1.93 0.04
CA HIS A 259 8.16 1.79 1.08
C HIS A 259 7.19 0.60 0.88
N ILE A 260 7.06 0.10 -0.36
CA ILE A 260 6.30 -1.12 -0.68
C ILE A 260 7.15 -2.25 -1.28
N SER A 261 8.48 -2.18 -1.13
CA SER A 261 9.43 -3.10 -1.76
C SER A 261 10.05 -4.14 -0.82
N MET A 262 9.54 -4.30 0.41
CA MET A 262 10.12 -5.16 1.46
C MET A 262 11.54 -4.71 1.88
N ALA A 263 11.79 -3.40 1.89
CA ALA A 263 13.12 -2.81 2.02
C ALA A 263 13.34 -2.03 3.33
N LEU A 264 12.46 -2.15 4.34
CA LEU A 264 12.48 -1.36 5.58
C LEU A 264 12.52 0.16 5.35
N ASP A 265 11.90 0.62 4.28
CA ASP A 265 11.74 2.05 4.02
C ASP A 265 10.48 2.54 4.74
N LEU A 266 10.67 3.50 5.65
CA LEU A 266 9.63 4.04 6.54
C LEU A 266 9.28 5.48 6.20
N ALA A 267 9.51 5.88 4.95
CA ALA A 267 9.26 7.22 4.46
C ALA A 267 8.38 7.16 3.20
N PRO A 268 7.13 6.66 3.32
CA PRO A 268 6.20 6.70 2.20
C PRO A 268 5.98 8.18 1.78
N PRO A 269 6.07 8.50 0.48
CA PRO A 269 5.92 9.88 0.02
C PRO A 269 4.46 10.32 0.09
N SER A 270 4.24 11.61 0.32
CA SER A 270 2.88 12.18 0.27
C SER A 270 2.38 12.26 -1.17
N ARG A 271 1.05 12.32 -1.33
CA ARG A 271 0.40 12.56 -2.63
C ARG A 271 1.03 13.72 -3.39
N ASP A 272 1.14 14.88 -2.74
CA ASP A 272 1.61 16.12 -3.37
C ASP A 272 3.08 16.02 -3.78
N ALA A 273 3.91 15.38 -2.94
CA ALA A 273 5.31 15.12 -3.27
C ALA A 273 5.44 14.22 -4.50
N VAL A 274 4.65 13.15 -4.60
CA VAL A 274 4.65 12.27 -5.77
C VAL A 274 4.21 13.00 -7.03
N VAL A 275 3.10 13.74 -6.98
CA VAL A 275 2.60 14.48 -8.15
C VAL A 275 3.63 15.51 -8.63
N ALA A 276 4.13 16.36 -7.73
CA ALA A 276 5.11 17.39 -8.07
C ALA A 276 6.42 16.79 -8.62
N ALA A 277 6.91 15.71 -8.02
CA ALA A 277 8.12 15.04 -8.47
C ALA A 277 7.94 14.39 -9.84
N VAL A 278 6.81 13.70 -10.10
CA VAL A 278 6.52 13.11 -11.41
C VAL A 278 6.42 14.18 -12.50
N GLU A 279 5.78 15.32 -12.22
CA GLU A 279 5.72 16.46 -13.13
C GLU A 279 7.10 17.07 -13.40
N GLY A 280 7.91 17.23 -12.35
CA GLY A 280 9.30 17.67 -12.43
C GLY A 280 10.16 16.73 -13.28
N ILE A 281 10.04 15.41 -13.08
CA ILE A 281 10.73 14.37 -13.84
C ILE A 281 10.31 14.39 -15.32
N CYS A 282 9.01 14.45 -15.61
CA CYS A 282 8.52 14.50 -16.98
C CYS A 282 9.02 15.76 -17.70
N ARG A 283 8.99 16.92 -17.04
CA ARG A 283 9.55 18.17 -17.56
C ARG A 283 11.06 18.08 -17.80
N ARG A 284 11.83 17.49 -16.86
CA ARG A 284 13.27 17.27 -16.99
C ARG A 284 13.63 16.46 -18.25
N HIS A 285 12.83 15.44 -18.57
CA HIS A 285 13.02 14.58 -19.74
C HIS A 285 12.17 14.99 -20.95
N ARG A 286 11.62 16.21 -20.95
CA ARG A 286 10.82 16.79 -22.05
C ARG A 286 9.61 15.95 -22.46
N VAL A 287 9.06 15.17 -21.53
CA VAL A 287 7.83 14.40 -21.71
C VAL A 287 6.64 15.32 -21.40
N ARG A 288 5.82 15.59 -22.42
CA ARG A 288 4.61 16.43 -22.30
C ARG A 288 3.33 15.62 -22.07
N ARG A 289 3.32 14.36 -22.52
CA ARG A 289 2.19 13.43 -22.44
C ARG A 289 2.74 12.00 -22.37
N ALA A 290 2.18 11.16 -21.53
CA ALA A 290 2.62 9.80 -21.30
C ALA A 290 1.45 8.83 -21.07
N ALA A 291 1.70 7.57 -21.36
CA ALA A 291 0.88 6.46 -20.87
C ALA A 291 1.39 6.09 -19.48
N PHE A 292 0.49 5.98 -18.51
CA PHE A 292 0.81 5.60 -17.14
C PHE A 292 0.32 4.18 -16.89
N LEU A 293 1.21 3.31 -16.42
CA LEU A 293 0.91 1.94 -16.04
C LEU A 293 1.09 1.77 -14.53
N GLY A 294 0.04 1.27 -13.87
CA GLY A 294 0.04 0.95 -12.44
C GLY A 294 -0.50 -0.45 -12.21
N HIS A 295 0.22 -1.26 -11.43
CA HIS A 295 -0.26 -2.57 -10.97
C HIS A 295 -0.55 -2.55 -9.46
N SER A 296 -1.72 -3.06 -9.05
CA SER A 296 -2.09 -3.16 -7.62
C SER A 296 -1.86 -1.82 -6.91
N PHE A 297 -1.05 -1.76 -5.83
CA PHE A 297 -0.70 -0.53 -5.12
C PHE A 297 -0.13 0.57 -6.04
N GLY A 298 0.59 0.23 -7.11
CA GLY A 298 1.09 1.18 -8.09
C GLY A 298 0.01 1.94 -8.86
N SER A 299 -1.27 1.54 -8.74
CA SER A 299 -2.41 2.30 -9.25
C SER A 299 -2.75 3.54 -8.41
N VAL A 300 -2.23 3.65 -7.18
CA VAL A 300 -2.48 4.78 -6.28
C VAL A 300 -1.80 6.08 -6.76
N PRO A 301 -0.49 6.10 -7.09
CA PRO A 301 0.13 7.27 -7.72
C PRO A 301 -0.56 7.71 -9.02
N LEU A 302 -1.08 6.77 -9.80
CA LEU A 302 -1.84 7.07 -11.01
C LEU A 302 -3.15 7.82 -10.71
N ALA A 303 -3.89 7.37 -9.70
CA ALA A 303 -5.09 8.06 -9.25
C ALA A 303 -4.78 9.49 -8.79
N TRP A 304 -3.65 9.69 -8.09
CA TRP A 304 -3.21 11.03 -7.68
C TRP A 304 -2.86 11.96 -8.85
N MET A 305 -2.21 11.45 -9.90
CA MET A 305 -1.92 12.22 -11.12
C MET A 305 -3.19 12.62 -11.88
N VAL A 306 -4.22 11.77 -11.86
CA VAL A 306 -5.52 12.07 -12.47
C VAL A 306 -6.28 13.10 -11.64
N ASP A 307 -6.34 12.89 -10.32
CA ASP A 307 -7.06 13.78 -9.40
C ASP A 307 -6.39 15.16 -9.28
N SER A 308 -5.08 15.28 -9.54
CA SER A 308 -4.42 16.59 -9.65
C SER A 308 -4.74 17.34 -10.95
N GLY A 309 -5.42 16.72 -11.91
CA GLY A 309 -5.70 17.31 -13.22
C GLY A 309 -4.48 17.41 -14.13
N SER A 310 -3.44 16.58 -13.90
CA SER A 310 -2.18 16.68 -14.64
C SER A 310 -2.38 16.37 -16.13
N SER A 311 -2.03 17.34 -16.99
CA SER A 311 -2.10 17.19 -18.46
C SER A 311 -1.16 16.14 -19.04
N LEU A 312 -0.23 15.61 -18.22
CA LEU A 312 0.69 14.53 -18.60
C LEU A 312 -0.03 13.22 -18.90
N VAL A 313 -1.16 12.94 -18.24
CA VAL A 313 -1.84 11.65 -18.35
C VAL A 313 -2.60 11.57 -19.68
N ALA A 314 -2.00 10.91 -20.67
CA ALA A 314 -2.62 10.68 -21.98
C ALA A 314 -3.38 9.34 -22.06
N GLN A 315 -2.93 8.35 -21.29
CA GLN A 315 -3.53 7.02 -21.23
C GLN A 315 -3.25 6.39 -19.85
N LEU A 316 -4.22 5.65 -19.32
CA LEU A 316 -4.08 4.84 -18.11
C LEU A 316 -4.09 3.35 -18.47
N LEU A 317 -3.16 2.60 -17.89
CA LEU A 317 -3.08 1.15 -17.96
C LEU A 317 -3.10 0.63 -16.52
N LEU A 318 -4.26 0.12 -16.11
CA LEU A 318 -4.49 -0.36 -14.76
C LEU A 318 -4.48 -1.89 -14.76
N LEU A 319 -3.51 -2.49 -14.06
CA LEU A 319 -3.42 -3.94 -13.87
C LEU A 319 -3.88 -4.25 -12.45
N ASP A 320 -5.02 -4.90 -12.30
CA ASP A 320 -5.64 -5.22 -10.99
C ASP A 320 -5.58 -4.03 -9.99
N PRO A 321 -6.13 -2.86 -10.36
CA PRO A 321 -5.95 -1.63 -9.59
C PRO A 321 -6.62 -1.72 -8.23
N VAL A 322 -5.89 -1.37 -7.18
CA VAL A 322 -6.51 -1.19 -5.86
C VAL A 322 -7.21 0.17 -5.77
N SER A 323 -6.71 1.20 -6.45
CA SER A 323 -7.14 2.59 -6.30
C SER A 323 -8.59 2.90 -6.69
N VAL A 324 -9.25 2.02 -7.45
CA VAL A 324 -10.63 2.25 -7.95
C VAL A 324 -11.69 2.03 -6.86
N MET A 325 -11.51 1.04 -5.98
CA MET A 325 -12.53 0.64 -5.00
C MET A 325 -12.01 0.59 -3.56
N LEU A 326 -11.01 1.40 -3.21
CA LEU A 326 -10.49 1.46 -1.83
C LEU A 326 -11.54 1.90 -0.80
N ALA A 327 -12.61 2.59 -1.23
CA ALA A 327 -13.74 2.93 -0.37
C ALA A 327 -14.55 1.70 0.08
N VAL A 328 -14.40 0.55 -0.59
CA VAL A 328 -15.03 -0.72 -0.24
C VAL A 328 -14.01 -1.58 0.53
N PRO A 329 -14.38 -2.20 1.67
CA PRO A 329 -13.42 -2.83 2.58
C PRO A 329 -12.88 -4.18 2.10
N ILE A 330 -13.21 -4.64 0.89
CA ILE A 330 -12.82 -5.97 0.40
C ILE A 330 -11.30 -6.17 0.43
N VAL A 331 -10.53 -5.17 -0.02
CA VAL A 331 -9.06 -5.23 0.00
C VAL A 331 -8.55 -5.26 1.44
N THR A 332 -9.02 -4.33 2.26
CA THR A 332 -8.65 -4.21 3.69
C THR A 332 -8.93 -5.50 4.45
N LEU A 333 -10.12 -6.07 4.30
CA LEU A 333 -10.48 -7.33 4.95
C LEU A 333 -9.61 -8.50 4.48
N ASN A 334 -9.39 -8.63 3.17
CA ASN A 334 -8.67 -9.77 2.61
C ASN A 334 -7.16 -9.70 2.83
N PHE A 335 -6.60 -8.49 2.93
CA PHE A 335 -5.17 -8.23 3.05
C PHE A 335 -4.73 -8.05 4.51
N LEU A 336 -5.51 -7.37 5.35
CA LEU A 336 -5.15 -7.07 6.74
C LEU A 336 -5.87 -7.97 7.77
N TYR A 337 -7.18 -8.20 7.64
CA TYR A 337 -7.96 -8.88 8.69
C TYR A 337 -8.09 -10.40 8.50
N ARG A 338 -7.90 -10.90 7.28
CA ARG A 338 -8.12 -12.31 6.97
C ARG A 338 -6.95 -13.17 7.49
N ARG A 339 -7.28 -14.11 8.37
CA ARG A 339 -6.32 -15.15 8.78
C ARG A 339 -5.93 -16.05 7.60
N PRO A 340 -4.63 -16.20 7.28
CA PRO A 340 -4.18 -17.08 6.22
C PRO A 340 -4.56 -18.54 6.48
N ARG A 341 -5.10 -19.23 5.47
CA ARG A 341 -5.43 -20.66 5.53
C ARG A 341 -4.65 -21.50 4.52
N GLY A 342 -4.31 -20.93 3.36
CA GLY A 342 -3.58 -21.62 2.29
C GLY A 342 -2.14 -21.14 2.13
N LEU A 343 -1.32 -21.92 1.40
CA LEU A 343 0.09 -21.61 1.17
C LEU A 343 0.31 -20.21 0.57
N ILE A 344 -0.40 -19.87 -0.50
CA ILE A 344 -0.30 -18.55 -1.16
C ILE A 344 -0.68 -17.43 -0.20
N GLN A 345 -1.70 -17.63 0.65
CA GLN A 345 -2.12 -16.63 1.62
C GLN A 345 -1.06 -16.43 2.70
N TRP A 346 -0.42 -17.52 3.16
CA TRP A 346 0.72 -17.44 4.08
C TRP A 346 1.91 -16.73 3.44
N LEU A 347 2.20 -16.99 2.17
CA LEU A 347 3.26 -16.29 1.44
C LEU A 347 2.97 -14.79 1.35
N ILE A 348 1.75 -14.37 1.01
CA ILE A 348 1.37 -12.96 0.97
C ILE A 348 1.45 -12.32 2.35
N TYR A 349 0.93 -12.99 3.37
CA TYR A 349 0.96 -12.48 4.74
C TYR A 349 2.39 -12.30 5.25
N LEU A 350 3.26 -13.29 5.05
CA LEU A 350 4.64 -13.25 5.52
C LEU A 350 5.53 -12.34 4.66
N ALA A 351 5.38 -12.36 3.33
CA ALA A 351 6.23 -11.58 2.45
C ALA A 351 5.81 -10.11 2.38
N ALA A 352 4.51 -9.80 2.44
CA ALA A 352 3.97 -8.48 2.20
C ALA A 352 3.26 -7.90 3.43
N ALA A 353 2.11 -8.44 3.84
CA ALA A 353 1.21 -7.76 4.76
C ALA A 353 1.82 -7.48 6.15
N SER A 354 2.66 -8.40 6.66
CA SER A 354 3.29 -8.26 7.98
C SER A 354 4.78 -7.89 7.93
N GLU A 355 5.28 -7.43 6.78
CA GLU A 355 6.60 -6.81 6.69
C GLU A 355 6.54 -5.38 7.25
N LEU A 356 7.56 -4.95 7.98
CA LEU A 356 7.50 -3.73 8.79
C LEU A 356 7.30 -2.46 7.95
N GLY A 357 8.04 -2.31 6.84
CA GLY A 357 7.92 -1.15 5.96
C GLY A 357 6.58 -1.07 5.24
N ILE A 358 6.13 -2.18 4.68
CA ILE A 358 4.83 -2.29 4.01
C ILE A 358 3.69 -2.06 5.00
N SER A 359 3.73 -2.71 6.16
CA SER A 359 2.68 -2.54 7.18
C SER A 359 2.60 -1.12 7.70
N TYR A 360 3.73 -0.39 7.79
CA TYR A 360 3.73 1.02 8.20
C TYR A 360 3.21 1.96 7.12
N THR A 361 3.40 1.58 5.86
CA THR A 361 2.93 2.34 4.70
C THR A 361 1.41 2.25 4.51
N LEU A 362 0.85 1.08 4.77
CA LEU A 362 -0.59 0.78 4.65
C LEU A 362 -1.36 1.36 5.83
#